data_AF-A0A3B9V0Q9-F1
#
_entry.id   AF-A0A3B9V0Q9-F1
#
_cell.length_a   1.000
_cell.length_b   1.000
_cell.length_c   1.000
_cell.angle_alpha   90.00
_cell.angle_beta   90.00
_cell.angle_gamma   90.00
#
_symmetry.space_group_name_H-M   'P 1'
#
loop_
_entity.id
_entity.type
_entity.pdbx_description
1 polymer ?
#
loop_
_entity_poly.entity_id
_entity_poly.type
_entity_poly.pdbx_seq_one_letter_code
_entity_poly.pdbx_strand_id
1 'polypeptide(L)' 'MRKSCIYDADAGLGGGVYHWQSVAAADEWHGADWHQLVRDLYGSDSVVRRFEVLIVADNEQDKTITF' A
#
# COMPACT_ATOMS: atom_id res chain seq x y z
N MET A 1 -7.77 4.59 -6.92
CA MET A 1 -6.80 3.85 -6.09
C MET A 1 -5.45 3.88 -6.80
N ARG A 2 -4.40 4.38 -6.16
CA ARG A 2 -3.03 4.38 -6.69
C ARG A 2 -2.21 3.34 -5.93
N LYS A 3 -1.50 2.47 -6.65
CA LYS A 3 -0.54 1.50 -6.10
C LYS A 3 0.83 1.78 -6.70
N SER A 4 1.84 1.85 -5.85
CA SER A 4 3.25 1.90 -6.26
C SER A 4 3.96 0.67 -5.73
N CYS A 5 4.52 -0.15 -6.61
CA CYS A 5 5.35 -1.29 -6.21
C CYS A 5 6.74 -0.80 -5.80
N ILE A 6 7.28 -1.39 -4.74
CA ILE A 6 8.62 -1.11 -4.24
C ILE A 6 9.38 -2.42 -4.09
N TYR A 7 10.69 -2.36 -4.30
CA TYR A 7 11.59 -3.48 -4.09
C TYR A 7 12.94 -2.97 -3.58
N ASP A 8 13.38 -3.53 -2.48
CA ASP A 8 14.73 -3.37 -1.94
C ASP A 8 15.50 -4.65 -2.28
N ALA A 9 16.46 -4.53 -3.20
CA ALA A 9 17.25 -5.67 -3.66
C ALA A 9 18.27 -6.15 -2.62
N ASP A 10 18.82 -5.24 -1.81
CA ASP A 10 19.84 -5.56 -0.82
C ASP A 10 19.22 -6.30 0.38
N ALA A 11 18.03 -5.86 0.80
CA ALA A 11 17.27 -6.52 1.86
C ALA A 11 16.38 -7.68 1.35
N GLY A 12 16.20 -7.82 0.03
CA GLY A 12 15.31 -8.81 -0.58
C GLY A 12 13.82 -8.57 -0.27
N LEU A 13 13.41 -7.32 -0.07
CA LEU A 13 12.06 -6.97 0.37
C LEU A 13 11.23 -6.39 -0.78
N GLY A 14 10.15 -7.08 -1.14
CA GLY A 14 9.13 -6.57 -2.06
C GLY A 14 7.92 -6.01 -1.32
N GLY A 15 7.25 -5.03 -1.93
CA GLY A 15 6.06 -4.44 -1.32
C GLY A 15 5.26 -3.52 -2.24
N GLY A 16 4.26 -2.86 -1.65
CA GLY A 16 3.48 -1.85 -2.33
C GLY A 16 2.99 -0.78 -1.38
N VAL A 17 2.92 0.45 -1.87
CA VAL A 17 2.28 1.58 -1.21
C VAL A 17 0.92 1.81 -1.87
N TYR A 18 -0.13 1.93 -1.05
CA TYR A 18 -1.50 2.08 -1.50
C TYR A 18 -2.12 3.35 -0.90
N HIS A 19 -2.78 4.14 -1.74
CA HIS A 19 -3.67 5.21 -1.27
C HIS A 19 -5.14 4.74 -1.28
N TRP A 20 -5.72 4.73 -0.09
CA TRP A 20 -7.13 4.40 0.17
C TRP A 20 -7.90 5.64 0.56
N GLN A 21 -9.18 5.69 0.18
CA GLN A 21 -10.10 6.77 0.59
C GLN A 21 -10.58 6.62 2.04
N SER A 22 -10.44 5.44 2.63
CA SER A 22 -10.80 5.18 4.02
C SER A 22 -9.97 4.03 4.61
N VAL A 23 -9.84 4.03 5.94
CA VAL A 23 -9.20 2.94 6.68
C VAL A 23 -9.99 1.64 6.49
N ALA A 24 -11.32 1.70 6.51
CA ALA A 24 -12.17 0.52 6.34
C ALA A 24 -11.92 -0.21 5.01
N ALA A 25 -11.78 0.53 3.90
CA ALA A 25 -11.46 -0.06 2.60
C ALA A 25 -10.06 -0.70 2.58
N ALA A 26 -9.09 -0.08 3.27
CA ALA A 26 -7.75 -0.65 3.40
C ALA A 26 -7.78 -1.96 4.21
N ASP A 27 -8.58 -2.01 5.26
CA ASP A 27 -8.70 -3.16 6.17
C ASP A 27 -9.41 -4.34 5.52
N GLU A 28 -10.48 -4.08 4.76
CA GLU A 28 -11.17 -5.09 3.97
C GLU A 28 -10.23 -5.70 2.92
N TRP A 29 -9.49 -4.84 2.20
CA TRP A 29 -8.56 -5.30 1.18
C TRP A 29 -7.38 -6.10 1.75
N HIS A 30 -6.79 -5.66 2.86
CA HIS A 30 -5.64 -6.31 3.51
C HIS A 30 -6.07 -7.28 4.63
N GLY A 31 -7.24 -7.91 4.45
CA GLY A 31 -7.76 -8.93 5.36
C GLY A 31 -7.03 -10.27 5.26
N ALA A 32 -7.58 -11.28 5.96
CA ALA A 32 -6.96 -12.61 6.09
C ALA A 32 -6.67 -13.29 4.74
N ASP A 33 -7.60 -13.20 3.78
CA ASP A 33 -7.45 -13.81 2.46
C ASP A 33 -6.28 -13.21 1.68
N TRP A 34 -6.07 -11.90 1.80
CA TRP A 34 -4.93 -11.23 1.17
C TRP A 34 -3.60 -11.63 1.81
N HIS A 35 -3.56 -11.75 3.14
CA HIS A 35 -2.37 -12.26 3.84
C HIS A 35 -2.04 -13.70 3.41
N GLN A 36 -3.07 -14.55 3.23
CA GLN A 36 -2.87 -15.91 2.73
C GLN A 36 -2.35 -15.92 1.29
N LEU A 37 -2.93 -15.11 0.41
CA LEU A 37 -2.46 -14.94 -0.97
C LEU A 37 -0.97 -14.55 -1.03
N VAL A 38 -0.54 -13.62 -0.17
CA VAL A 38 0.87 -13.20 -0.12
C VAL A 38 1.78 -14.35 0.32
N ARG A 39 1.38 -15.11 1.35
CA ARG A 39 2.12 -16.31 1.76
C ARG A 39 2.23 -17.33 0.63
N ASP A 40 1.14 -17.58 -0.09
CA ASP A 40 1.12 -18.59 -1.16
C ASP A 40 1.99 -18.16 -2.35
N LEU A 41 2.02 -16.87 -2.69
CA LEU A 41 2.79 -16.34 -3.81
C LEU A 41 4.28 -16.14 -3.50
N TYR A 42 4.59 -15.67 -2.29
CA TYR A 42 5.92 -15.17 -1.94
C TYR A 42 6.59 -15.94 -0.81
N GLY A 43 5.92 -16.96 -0.24
CA GLY A 43 6.47 -17.83 0.81
C GLY A 43 6.76 -17.13 2.13
N SER A 44 6.23 -15.92 2.34
CA SER A 44 6.52 -15.07 3.50
C SER A 44 5.27 -14.35 4.00
N ASP A 45 5.25 -14.03 5.29
CA ASP A 45 4.19 -13.22 5.87
C ASP A 45 4.30 -11.76 5.44
N SER A 46 3.16 -11.17 5.04
CA SER A 46 3.10 -9.74 4.77
C SER A 46 3.04 -8.90 6.03
N VAL A 47 3.72 -7.75 5.98
CA VAL A 47 3.66 -6.70 7.00
C VAL A 47 2.89 -5.51 6.43
N VAL A 48 1.81 -5.13 7.10
CA VAL A 48 0.98 -3.97 6.73
C VAL A 48 1.14 -2.87 7.77
N ARG A 49 1.45 -1.65 7.32
CA ARG A 49 1.50 -0.46 8.16
C ARG A 49 0.60 0.61 7.57
N ARG A 50 -0.11 1.33 8.46
CA ARG A 50 -1.00 2.44 8.08
C ARG A 50 -0.32 3.75 8.39
N PHE A 51 -0.48 4.70 7.47
CA PHE A 51 -0.03 6.08 7.62
C PHE A 51 -1.20 6.99 7.28
N GLU A 52 -1.38 8.03 8.08
CA GLU A 52 -2.27 9.13 7.72
C GLU A 52 -1.53 10.03 6.73
N VAL A 53 -2.19 10.35 5.62
CA VAL A 53 -1.62 11.15 4.55
C VAL A 53 -2.21 12.55 4.64
N LEU A 54 -1.44 13.46 5.23
CA LEU A 54 -1.90 14.83 5.45
C LEU A 54 -2.01 15.63 4.14
N ILE A 55 -1.10 15.40 3.19
CA ILE A 55 -1.04 16.13 1.92
C ILE A 55 -0.55 15.18 0.83
N VAL A 56 -1.15 15.28 -0.36
CA VAL A 56 -0.58 14.74 -1.59
C VAL A 56 -0.29 15.88 -2.55
N ALA A 57 0.99 16.06 -2.86
CA ALA A 57 1.44 16.94 -3.94
C ALA A 57 1.37 16.16 -5.26
N ASP A 58 0.40 16.50 -6.11
CA ASP A 58 0.28 15.95 -7.46
C ASP A 58 0.72 17.01 -8.48
N ASN A 59 1.97 16.89 -8.92
CA ASN A 59 2.59 17.85 -9.84
C ASN A 59 2.09 17.70 -11.29
N GLU A 60 1.40 16.61 -11.63
CA GLU A 60 0.89 16.39 -13.00
C GLU A 60 -0.44 17.10 -13.26
N GLN A 61 -1.16 17.48 -12.20
CA GLN A 61 -2.46 18.16 -12.30
C GLN A 61 -2.40 19.65 -11.93
N ASP A 62 -1.22 20.17 -11.57
CA ASP A 62 -1.01 21.52 -11.01
C ASP A 62 -2.03 21.86 -9.89
N LYS A 63 -2.34 20.84 -9.07
CA LYS A 63 -3.37 20.88 -8.03
C LYS A 63 -2.87 20.17 -6.78
N THR A 64 -3.02 20.84 -5.64
CA THR A 64 -2.88 20.19 -4.33
C THR A 64 -4.17 19.42 -4.03
N ILE A 65 -4.07 18.14 -3.68
CA ILE A 65 -5.21 17.35 -3.21
C ILE A 65 -5.06 17.21 -1.69
N THR A 66 -5.98 17.83 -0.96
CA THR A 66 -6.16 17.69 0.48
C THR A 66 -7.26 16.67 0.75
N PHE A 67 -7.08 15.81 1.74
CA PHE A 67 -8.07 14.80 2.16
C PHE A 67 -8.80 15.26 3.42
#